data_AF-A0A9W9PEC5-F1
#
_entry.id   AF-A0A9W9PEC5-F1
#
_cell.length_a   1.000
_cell.length_b   1.000
_cell.length_c   1.000
_cell.angle_alpha   90.00
_cell.angle_beta   90.00
_cell.angle_gamma   90.00
#
_symmetry.space_group_name_H-M   'P 1'
#
loop_
_entity.id
_entity.type
_entity.pdbx_description
1 polymer ?
#
loop_
_entity_poly.entity_id
_entity_poly.type
_entity_poly.pdbx_seq_one_letter_code
_entity_poly.pdbx_strand_id
1 'polypeptide(L)'
;MPVKGLKTITSARNGVGAFILQCKRLDFHYCNFGGSSRGMLNFLTKDLAAFAREHPQIEIRVSPDQRSTPLSRVITSMASRRLSVGEKLKRTKKPVTSLNESVRGIWSPYHGDLRGV
;
A
#
# COMPACT_ATOMS: atom_id res chain seq x y z
N MET A 1 -31.96 16.36 -31.42
CA MET A 1 -31.51 16.49 -30.02
C MET A 1 -29.98 16.54 -30.00
N PRO A 2 -29.32 17.66 -29.63
CA PRO A 2 -27.87 17.71 -29.57
C PRO A 2 -27.35 16.91 -28.36
N VAL A 3 -26.41 15.98 -28.59
CA VAL A 3 -25.76 15.20 -27.53
C VAL A 3 -24.63 16.04 -26.93
N LYS A 4 -24.65 16.24 -25.61
CA LYS A 4 -23.61 16.97 -24.88
C LYS A 4 -22.69 15.99 -24.15
N GLY A 5 -21.40 16.04 -24.46
CA GLY A 5 -20.39 15.22 -23.78
C GLY A 5 -20.23 15.61 -22.30
N LEU A 6 -20.15 14.60 -21.44
CA LEU A 6 -19.80 14.77 -20.03
C LEU A 6 -18.30 14.54 -19.85
N LYS A 7 -17.67 15.39 -19.02
CA LYS A 7 -16.26 15.22 -18.67
C LYS A 7 -16.15 14.16 -17.58
N THR A 8 -15.39 13.10 -17.85
CA THR A 8 -15.13 12.01 -16.90
C THR A 8 -13.62 11.78 -16.75
N ILE A 9 -13.17 11.46 -15.54
CA ILE A 9 -11.77 11.15 -15.23
C ILE A 9 -11.53 9.63 -15.23
N THR A 10 -10.37 9.21 -15.74
CA THR A 10 -9.95 7.81 -15.71
C THR A 10 -9.41 7.40 -14.35
N SER A 11 -9.76 6.21 -13.85
CA SER A 11 -9.20 5.67 -12.61
C SER A 11 -7.94 4.85 -12.89
N ALA A 12 -6.82 5.21 -12.25
CA ALA A 12 -5.56 4.46 -12.35
C ALA A 12 -5.65 3.13 -11.58
N ARG A 13 -5.02 2.08 -12.13
CA ARG A 13 -4.97 0.73 -11.51
C ARG A 13 -3.53 0.27 -11.42
N ASN A 14 -2.98 0.25 -10.21
CA ASN A 14 -1.62 -0.24 -10.01
C ASN A 14 -1.50 -1.72 -10.40
N GLY A 15 -0.48 -2.09 -11.16
CA GLY A 15 -0.25 -3.45 -11.63
C GLY A 15 -0.88 -3.78 -12.99
N VAL A 16 -1.72 -2.91 -13.55
CA VAL A 16 -2.19 -3.03 -14.94
C VAL A 16 -1.27 -2.21 -15.84
N GLY A 17 -0.50 -2.88 -16.70
CA GLY A 17 0.51 -2.26 -17.58
C GLY A 17 1.87 -2.05 -16.90
N ALA A 18 1.88 -1.36 -15.75
CA ALA A 18 3.08 -1.19 -14.94
C ALA A 18 2.77 -1.33 -13.44
N PHE A 19 3.74 -1.82 -12.69
CA PHE A 19 3.65 -1.93 -11.24
C PHE A 19 4.49 -0.84 -10.57
N ILE A 20 3.86 -0.10 -9.66
CA ILE A 20 4.49 0.95 -8.87
C ILE A 20 4.45 0.52 -7.40
N LEU A 21 5.63 0.40 -6.79
CA LEU A 21 5.74 0.15 -5.35
C LEU A 21 5.08 1.29 -4.56
N GLN A 22 4.30 0.92 -3.55
CA GLN A 22 3.57 1.88 -2.72
C GLN A 22 4.48 2.57 -1.70
N CYS A 23 5.48 1.85 -1.16
CA CYS A 23 6.46 2.42 -0.26
C CYS A 23 7.53 3.18 -1.04
N LYS A 24 7.44 4.52 -1.04
CA LYS A 24 8.42 5.40 -1.71
C LYS A 24 9.53 5.91 -0.78
N ARG A 25 9.23 6.05 0.51
CA ARG A 25 10.17 6.57 1.53
C ARG A 25 10.05 5.82 2.84
N LEU A 26 11.19 5.54 3.45
CA LEU A 26 11.33 5.02 4.81
C LEU A 26 12.26 5.93 5.61
N ASP A 27 11.72 6.51 6.69
CA ASP A 27 12.47 7.34 7.63
C ASP A 27 12.73 6.54 8.91
N PHE A 28 14.01 6.41 9.27
CA PHE A 28 14.47 5.76 10.48
C PHE A 28 14.94 6.81 11.48
N HIS A 29 14.33 6.78 12.67
CA HIS A 29 14.72 7.60 13.80
C HIS A 29 15.37 6.72 14.85
N TYR A 30 16.55 7.12 15.33
CA TYR A 30 17.27 6.38 16.37
C TYR A 30 17.81 7.33 17.44
N CYS A 31 17.93 6.80 18.65
CA CYS A 31 18.55 7.48 19.79
C CYS A 31 19.79 6.70 20.25
N ASN A 32 20.87 7.41 20.56
CA ASN A 32 22.12 6.81 21.04
C ASN A 32 22.09 6.43 22.53
N PHE A 33 21.20 7.05 23.31
CA PHE A 33 21.18 6.92 24.78
C PHE A 33 20.16 5.88 25.27
N GLY A 34 19.00 5.79 24.62
CA GLY A 34 17.91 4.90 25.04
C GLY A 34 18.12 3.43 24.63
N GLY A 35 18.05 2.51 25.60
CA GLY A 35 18.21 1.07 25.35
C GLY A 35 17.21 0.45 24.37
N SER A 36 16.05 1.08 24.16
CA SER A 36 15.02 0.65 23.21
C SER A 36 15.44 0.78 21.74
N SER A 37 16.44 1.62 21.43
CA SER A 37 16.95 1.82 20.06
C SER A 37 18.08 0.86 19.69
N ARG A 38 18.52 -0.03 20.60
CA ARG A 38 19.64 -0.97 20.35
C ARG A 38 19.40 -1.87 19.14
N GLY A 39 18.16 -2.36 18.97
CA GLY A 39 17.78 -3.17 17.80
C GLY A 39 17.85 -2.39 16.48
N MET A 40 17.41 -1.14 16.50
CA MET A 40 17.50 -0.24 15.33
C MET A 40 18.95 0.07 14.99
N LEU A 41 19.79 0.34 16.00
CA LEU A 41 21.21 0.65 15.81
C LEU A 41 21.98 -0.55 15.24
N ASN A 42 21.69 -1.77 15.71
CA ASN A 42 22.22 -3.00 15.12
C ASN A 42 21.80 -3.18 13.66
N PHE A 43 20.55 -2.84 13.31
CA PHE A 43 20.08 -2.88 11.93
C PHE A 43 20.78 -1.85 11.05
N LEU A 44 20.89 -0.60 11.52
CA LEU A 44 21.56 0.49 10.82
C LEU A 44 23.04 0.17 10.54
N THR A 45 23.71 -0.54 11.45
CA THR A 45 25.13 -0.87 11.33
C THR A 45 25.40 -2.09 10.46
N LYS A 46 24.55 -3.13 10.49
CA LYS A 46 24.82 -4.40 9.80
C LYS A 46 24.05 -4.57 8.49
N ASP A 47 22.74 -4.31 8.52
CA ASP A 47 21.82 -4.78 7.49
C ASP A 47 21.35 -3.67 6.53
N LEU A 48 21.44 -2.40 6.94
CA LEU A 48 20.96 -1.26 6.15
C LEU A 48 21.60 -1.17 4.76
N ALA A 49 22.90 -1.44 4.67
CA ALA A 49 23.63 -1.39 3.40
C ALA A 49 23.18 -2.49 2.43
N ALA A 50 22.91 -3.69 2.94
CA ALA A 50 22.34 -4.77 2.13
C ALA A 50 20.90 -4.43 1.71
N PHE A 51 20.11 -3.92 2.65
CA PHE A 51 18.73 -3.49 2.42
C PHE A 51 18.61 -2.41 1.34
N ALA A 52 19.47 -1.38 1.38
CA ALA A 52 19.44 -0.29 0.41
C ALA A 52 19.79 -0.75 -1.02
N ARG A 53 20.69 -1.74 -1.14
CA ARG A 53 21.05 -2.34 -2.44
C ARG A 53 19.91 -3.16 -3.04
N GLU A 54 19.17 -3.89 -2.22
CA GLU A 54 18.02 -4.66 -2.68
C GLU A 54 16.86 -3.77 -3.15
N HIS A 55 16.71 -2.57 -2.59
CA HIS A 55 15.56 -1.69 -2.82
C HIS A 55 15.97 -0.28 -3.26
N PRO A 56 16.54 -0.12 -4.47
CA PRO A 56 16.94 1.21 -4.98
C PRO A 56 15.75 2.13 -5.25
N GLN A 57 14.53 1.58 -5.31
CA GLN A 57 13.29 2.32 -5.57
C GLN A 57 12.76 3.08 -4.32
N ILE A 58 13.31 2.80 -3.14
CA ILE A 58 12.84 3.36 -1.87
C ILE A 58 13.88 4.36 -1.35
N GLU A 59 13.46 5.59 -1.09
CA GLU A 59 14.32 6.58 -0.41
C GLU A 59 14.42 6.21 1.08
N ILE A 60 15.65 6.04 1.56
CA ILE A 60 15.91 5.71 2.96
C ILE A 60 16.57 6.91 3.63
N ARG A 61 15.97 7.42 4.70
CA ARG A 61 16.56 8.48 5.52
C ARG A 61 16.81 7.99 6.92
N VAL A 62 17.93 8.42 7.49
CA VAL A 62 18.34 8.10 8.85
C VAL A 62 18.61 9.41 9.57
N SER A 63 17.87 9.66 10.65
CA SER A 63 17.99 10.88 11.44
C SER A 63 18.16 10.55 12.92
N PRO A 64 19.17 11.11 13.61
CA PRO A 64 19.27 11.00 15.05
C PRO A 64 18.19 11.87 15.72
N ASP A 65 17.47 11.32 16.69
CA ASP A 65 16.49 12.05 17.50
C ASP A 65 16.94 12.07 18.98
N GLN A 66 16.90 13.24 19.59
CA GLN A 66 17.43 13.51 20.92
C GLN A 66 16.37 13.41 22.03
N ARG A 67 15.07 13.44 21.69
CA ARG A 67 14.02 13.68 22.70
C ARG A 67 12.80 12.75 22.65
N SER A 68 12.78 11.72 21.81
CA SER A 68 11.66 10.79 21.78
C SER A 68 12.07 9.42 22.26
N THR A 69 11.41 8.91 23.31
CA THR A 69 11.22 7.46 23.44
C THR A 69 10.72 6.98 22.07
N PRO A 70 11.28 5.90 21.48
CA PRO A 70 10.90 5.47 20.15
C PRO A 70 9.47 4.91 20.20
N LEU A 71 8.48 5.81 20.22
CA LEU A 71 7.08 5.51 20.08
C LEU A 71 6.88 5.08 18.63
N SER A 72 7.13 3.79 18.41
CA SER A 72 6.27 2.94 17.60
C SER A 72 5.90 3.48 16.21
N ARG A 73 6.88 4.03 15.52
CA ARG A 73 7.04 3.83 14.07
C ARG A 73 8.54 3.57 13.93
N VAL A 74 9.09 2.36 14.02
CA VAL A 74 8.87 1.21 13.14
C VAL A 74 9.70 0.06 13.72
N ILE A 75 9.12 -0.87 14.49
CA ILE A 75 9.83 -2.12 14.88
C ILE A 75 9.02 -3.36 14.45
N THR A 76 7.92 -3.19 13.73
CA THR A 76 7.23 -4.31 13.10
C THR A 76 7.87 -4.60 11.75
N SER A 77 8.61 -5.72 11.68
CA SER A 77 9.13 -6.42 10.49
C SER A 77 9.17 -5.57 9.21
N MET A 78 10.35 -5.08 8.84
CA MET A 78 10.55 -4.34 7.58
C MET A 78 10.02 -5.07 6.35
N ALA A 79 10.04 -6.41 6.37
CA ALA A 79 9.40 -7.25 5.35
C ALA A 79 7.89 -6.96 5.20
N SER A 80 7.16 -6.82 6.31
CA SER A 80 5.73 -6.54 6.26
C SER A 80 5.43 -5.13 5.77
N ARG A 81 6.27 -4.13 6.09
CA ARG A 81 6.04 -2.76 5.60
C ARG A 81 6.36 -2.59 4.13
N ARG A 82 7.38 -3.29 3.59
CA ARG A 82 7.67 -3.31 2.13
C ARG A 82 6.45 -3.72 1.30
N LEU A 83 5.71 -4.73 1.77
CA LEU A 83 4.51 -5.26 1.10
C LEU A 83 3.21 -4.59 1.55
N SER A 84 3.24 -3.76 2.60
CA SER A 84 2.05 -3.13 3.12
C SER A 84 1.60 -2.00 2.19
N VAL A 85 0.35 -2.08 1.76
CA VAL A 85 -0.33 -0.94 1.15
C VAL A 85 -0.58 0.09 2.25
N GLY A 86 -0.32 1.37 1.99
CA GLY A 86 -0.54 2.46 2.96
C GLY A 86 -2.01 2.72 3.33
N GLU A 87 -2.91 1.81 2.96
CA GLU A 87 -4.30 1.87 3.34
C GLU A 87 -4.47 1.48 4.82
N LYS A 88 -5.42 2.12 5.50
CA LYS A 88 -5.78 1.76 6.87
C LYS A 88 -6.23 0.30 6.91
N LEU A 89 -5.76 -0.44 7.92
CA LEU A 89 -6.17 -1.83 8.12
C LEU A 89 -7.70 -1.89 8.29
N LYS A 90 -8.35 -2.65 7.40
CA LYS A 90 -9.81 -2.85 7.39
C LYS A 90 -10.11 -4.34 7.32
N ARG A 91 -11.22 -4.75 7.92
CA ARG A 91 -11.69 -6.14 7.83
C ARG A 91 -12.31 -6.38 6.45
N THR A 92 -11.66 -7.23 5.65
CA THR A 92 -12.17 -7.64 4.34
C THR A 92 -13.26 -8.69 4.50
N LYS A 93 -14.46 -8.42 3.97
CA LYS A 93 -15.58 -9.39 3.97
C LYS A 93 -15.67 -10.18 2.67
N LYS A 94 -15.28 -9.56 1.56
CA LYS A 94 -15.37 -10.13 0.21
C LYS A 94 -13.97 -10.26 -0.38
N PRO A 95 -13.60 -11.40 -0.96
CA PRO A 95 -12.25 -11.60 -1.50
C PRO A 95 -11.96 -10.75 -2.75
N VAL A 96 -13.00 -10.36 -3.50
CA VAL A 96 -12.87 -9.64 -4.77
C VAL A 96 -13.53 -8.27 -4.70
N THR A 97 -12.82 -7.25 -5.15
CA THR A 97 -13.31 -5.89 -5.39
C THR A 97 -13.11 -5.54 -6.86
N SER A 98 -14.17 -5.07 -7.53
CA SER A 98 -14.11 -4.71 -8.96
C SER A 98 -14.76 -3.36 -9.21
N LEU A 99 -14.19 -2.62 -10.15
CA LEU A 99 -14.73 -1.37 -10.69
C LEU A 99 -15.40 -1.56 -12.06
N ASN A 100 -15.23 -2.74 -12.66
CA ASN A 100 -15.80 -3.08 -13.95
C ASN A 100 -17.25 -3.54 -13.80
N GLU A 101 -18.06 -3.29 -14.82
CA GLU A 101 -19.43 -3.82 -14.91
C GLU A 101 -19.45 -5.34 -15.08
N SER A 102 -20.61 -5.93 -14.82
CA SER A 102 -20.82 -7.38 -14.98
C SER A 102 -20.79 -7.77 -16.45
N VAL A 103 -19.97 -8.76 -16.80
CA VAL A 103 -19.84 -9.28 -18.18
C VAL A 103 -21.17 -9.80 -18.73
N ARG A 104 -22.02 -10.37 -17.88
CA ARG A 104 -23.34 -10.91 -18.25
C ARG A 104 -24.49 -9.96 -17.90
N GLY A 105 -24.18 -8.73 -17.49
CA GLY A 105 -25.16 -7.81 -16.93
C GLY A 105 -25.63 -8.21 -15.53
N ILE A 106 -26.56 -7.42 -14.99
CA ILE A 106 -27.30 -7.74 -13.76
C ILE A 106 -28.61 -8.37 -14.20
N TRP A 107 -29.06 -9.40 -13.48
CA TRP A 107 -30.34 -10.04 -13.78
C TRP A 107 -31.47 -9.00 -13.82
N SER A 108 -32.32 -9.10 -14.85
CA SER A 108 -33.50 -8.25 -15.02
C SER A 108 -34.74 -9.13 -15.25
N PRO A 109 -35.87 -8.88 -14.56
CA PRO A 109 -37.07 -9.70 -14.67
C PRO A 109 -37.69 -9.69 -16.07
N TYR A 110 -37.49 -8.62 -16.84
CA TYR A 110 -38.05 -8.46 -18.18
C TYR A 110 -37.19 -9.07 -19.30
N HIS A 111 -35.96 -9.48 -18.97
CA HIS A 111 -34.99 -10.01 -19.93
C HIS A 111 -34.66 -11.48 -19.67
N GLY A 112 -35.43 -12.15 -18.80
CA GLY A 112 -35.36 -13.59 -18.61
C GLY A 112 -36.33 -14.32 -19.54
N ASP A 113 -36.07 -15.62 -19.76
CA ASP A 113 -37.04 -16.47 -20.44
C ASP A 113 -38.41 -16.38 -19.75
N LEU A 114 -39.46 -16.32 -20.56
CA LEU A 114 -40.83 -16.41 -20.06
C LEU A 114 -40.92 -17.67 -19.21
N ARG A 115 -41.12 -17.50 -17.89
CA ARG A 115 -41.47 -18.63 -17.02
C ARG A 115 -42.78 -19.18 -17.58
N GLY A 116 -42.68 -20.33 -18.24
CA GLY A 116 -43.83 -21.03 -18.80
C GLY A 116 -44.90 -21.20 -17.74
N VAL A 117 -46.12 -20.85 -18.13
CA VAL A 117 -47.34 -21.42 -17.57
C VAL A 117 -47.28 -22.94 -17.70
#